data_AF-A0A2W4KDH9-F1
#
_entry.id   AF-A0A2W4KDH9-F1
#
_cell.length_a   1.000
_cell.length_b   1.000
_cell.length_c   1.000
_cell.angle_alpha   90.00
_cell.angle_beta   90.00
_cell.angle_gamma   90.00
#
_symmetry.space_group_name_H-M   'P 1'
#
loop_
_entity.id
_entity.type
_entity.pdbx_description
1 polymer ?
#
loop_
_entity_poly.entity_id
_entity_poly.type
_entity_poly.pdbx_seq_one_letter_code
_entity_poly.pdbx_strand_id
1 'polypeptide(L)'
;MTRRKIFLKRLLPVLAGIIFLLLCLYLYASNSSDEILRASSPDNRFDAVVTQTNYGVGSDFVFWVYLVPKGQKIISLEKLFGWFPSHHQCSIGVFRGATKDDSSWGVEVHWKDARTILIKYSQCKSQSVPAGNIDFEGQIFAVTVDGRVLDK
;
A
#
# COMPACT_ATOMS: atom_id res chain seq x y z
N MET A 1 29.98 -26.10 42.19
CA MET A 1 30.33 -25.31 40.98
C MET A 1 29.58 -25.77 39.71
N THR A 2 28.37 -26.34 39.83
CA THR A 2 27.75 -27.16 38.75
C THR A 2 26.39 -26.62 38.26
N ARG A 3 25.68 -25.81 39.06
CA ARG A 3 24.36 -25.26 38.69
C ARG A 3 24.43 -24.17 37.60
N ARG A 4 25.50 -23.36 37.54
CA ARG A 4 25.68 -22.33 36.51
C ARG A 4 25.80 -22.91 35.09
N LYS A 5 26.44 -24.09 34.94
CA LYS A 5 26.65 -24.73 33.62
C LYS A 5 25.36 -25.31 33.03
N ILE A 6 24.39 -25.70 33.87
CA ILE A 6 23.11 -26.26 33.41
C ILE A 6 22.16 -25.14 32.95
N PHE A 7 22.18 -24.00 33.63
CA PHE A 7 21.35 -22.84 33.26
C PHE A 7 21.77 -22.24 31.91
N LEU A 8 23.07 -22.11 31.65
CA LEU A 8 23.60 -21.55 30.39
C LEU A 8 23.23 -22.40 29.17
N LYS A 9 23.20 -23.73 29.31
CA LYS A 9 22.83 -24.66 28.23
C LYS A 9 21.36 -24.56 27.81
N ARG A 10 20.47 -24.09 28.70
CA ARG A 10 19.05 -23.89 28.41
C ARG A 10 18.76 -22.50 27.85
N LEU A 11 19.60 -21.51 28.15
CA LEU A 11 19.43 -20.14 27.68
C LEU A 11 19.81 -19.95 26.19
N LEU A 12 20.85 -20.68 25.74
CA LEU A 12 21.37 -20.59 24.38
C LEU A 12 20.33 -20.85 23.27
N PRO A 13 19.52 -21.94 23.30
CA PRO A 13 18.52 -22.19 22.26
C PRO A 13 17.38 -21.19 22.28
N VAL A 14 17.02 -20.64 23.46
CA VAL A 14 15.99 -19.59 23.57
C VAL A 14 16.46 -18.30 22.89
N LEU A 15 17.70 -17.88 23.15
CA LEU A 15 18.29 -16.72 22.49
C LEU A 15 18.42 -16.93 20.98
N ALA A 16 18.86 -18.11 20.54
CA ALA A 16 18.94 -18.44 19.12
C ALA A 16 17.56 -18.39 18.44
N GLY A 17 16.51 -18.91 19.10
CA GLY A 17 15.14 -18.83 18.61
C GLY A 17 14.62 -17.39 18.49
N ILE A 18 14.91 -16.55 19.48
CA ILE A 18 14.55 -15.12 19.43
C ILE A 18 15.29 -14.40 18.28
N ILE A 19 16.59 -14.65 18.12
CA ILE A 19 17.36 -14.04 17.03
C ILE A 19 16.82 -14.49 15.66
N PHE A 20 16.52 -15.77 15.50
CA PHE A 20 15.95 -16.29 14.26
C PHE A 20 14.58 -15.66 13.96
N LEU A 21 13.71 -15.54 14.96
CA LEU A 21 12.42 -14.87 14.81
C LEU A 21 12.58 -13.40 14.41
N LEU A 22 13.49 -12.66 15.06
CA LEU A 22 13.78 -11.27 14.74
C LEU A 22 14.34 -11.11 13.32
N LEU A 23 15.19 -12.05 12.87
CA LEU A 23 15.72 -12.07 11.51
C LEU A 23 14.61 -12.31 10.48
N CYS A 24 13.70 -13.26 10.74
CA CYS A 24 12.53 -13.49 9.89
C CYS A 24 11.63 -12.25 9.79
N LEU A 25 11.38 -11.57 10.93
CA LEU A 25 10.62 -10.31 10.96
C LEU A 25 11.32 -9.19 10.18
N TYR A 26 12.65 -9.08 10.30
CA TYR A 26 13.44 -8.09 9.58
C TYR A 26 13.39 -8.31 8.06
N LEU A 27 13.53 -9.57 7.62
CA LEU A 27 13.44 -9.92 6.19
C LEU A 27 12.03 -9.67 5.62
N TYR A 28 10.98 -9.92 6.40
CA TYR A 28 9.60 -9.65 6.00
C TYR A 28 9.29 -8.15 5.88
N ALA A 29 9.93 -7.32 6.71
CA ALA A 29 9.78 -5.86 6.68
C ALA A 29 10.39 -5.19 5.43
N SER A 30 11.10 -5.92 4.57
CA SER A 30 11.74 -5.38 3.37
C SER A 30 10.79 -5.10 2.20
N ASN A 31 9.50 -5.47 2.32
CA ASN A 31 8.48 -5.12 1.32
C ASN A 31 8.18 -3.60 1.37
N SER A 32 9.01 -2.78 0.72
CA SER A 32 8.77 -1.35 0.60
C SER A 32 7.48 -1.10 -0.20
N SER A 33 6.65 -0.22 0.34
CA SER A 33 5.59 0.41 -0.42
C SER A 33 6.03 1.84 -0.65
N ASP A 34 6.42 2.15 -1.88
CA ASP A 34 6.97 3.45 -2.22
C ASP A 34 5.86 4.34 -2.76
N GLU A 35 5.73 5.55 -2.22
CA GLU A 35 4.87 6.58 -2.80
C GLU A 35 5.51 7.06 -4.09
N ILE A 36 4.79 6.87 -5.21
CA ILE A 36 5.31 7.21 -6.55
C ILE A 36 4.64 8.45 -7.13
N LEU A 37 3.42 8.78 -6.67
CA LEU A 37 2.63 9.88 -7.17
C LEU A 37 1.71 10.43 -6.09
N ARG A 38 1.56 11.75 -6.05
CA ARG A 38 0.59 12.46 -5.20
C ARG A 38 -0.05 13.58 -6.01
N ALA A 39 -1.38 13.60 -6.05
CA ALA A 39 -2.15 14.65 -6.68
C ALA A 39 -3.07 15.29 -5.64
N SER A 40 -3.01 16.61 -5.52
CA SER A 40 -3.84 17.37 -4.59
C SER A 40 -5.17 17.73 -5.22
N SER A 41 -6.22 17.62 -4.42
CA SER A 41 -7.55 18.11 -4.76
C SER A 41 -7.51 19.62 -5.07
N PRO A 42 -8.37 20.11 -5.99
CA PRO A 42 -8.46 21.54 -6.31
C PRO A 42 -8.74 22.46 -5.12
N ASP A 43 -9.43 21.97 -4.08
CA ASP A 43 -9.70 22.71 -2.84
C ASP A 43 -8.60 22.56 -1.77
N ASN A 44 -7.52 21.83 -2.10
CA ASN A 44 -6.39 21.54 -1.23
C ASN A 44 -6.74 20.86 0.11
N ARG A 45 -7.86 20.14 0.19
CA ARG A 45 -8.25 19.44 1.44
C ARG A 45 -7.76 18.01 1.50
N PHE A 46 -7.63 17.37 0.35
CA PHE A 46 -7.24 15.96 0.21
C PHE A 46 -6.12 15.77 -0.81
N ASP A 47 -5.37 14.68 -0.65
CA ASP A 47 -4.45 14.16 -1.64
C ASP A 47 -4.92 12.76 -2.09
N ALA A 48 -4.89 12.52 -3.39
CA ALA A 48 -4.92 11.19 -3.98
C ALA A 48 -3.48 10.73 -4.17
N VAL A 49 -3.13 9.58 -3.60
CA VAL A 49 -1.74 9.13 -3.51
C VAL A 49 -1.64 7.72 -4.08
N VAL A 50 -0.68 7.51 -4.96
CA VAL A 50 -0.37 6.19 -5.53
C VAL A 50 0.87 5.65 -4.86
N THR A 51 0.78 4.43 -4.33
CA THR A 51 1.93 3.67 -3.90
C THR A 51 2.14 2.45 -4.77
N GLN A 52 3.40 2.04 -4.89
CA GLN A 52 3.82 0.83 -5.56
C GLN A 52 4.42 -0.13 -4.54
N THR A 53 3.96 -1.38 -4.55
CA THR A 53 4.59 -2.47 -3.80
C THR A 53 5.16 -3.49 -4.78
N ASN A 54 6.43 -3.84 -4.58
CA ASN A 54 7.10 -4.97 -5.22
C ASN A 54 7.20 -6.12 -4.22
N TYR A 55 6.60 -7.26 -4.52
CA TYR A 55 6.67 -8.47 -3.67
C TYR A 55 7.86 -9.37 -3.99
N GLY A 56 8.75 -8.96 -4.91
CA GLY A 56 9.97 -9.68 -5.27
C GLY A 56 9.87 -10.48 -6.56
N VAL A 57 10.83 -11.39 -6.74
CA VAL A 57 11.05 -12.12 -8.01
C VAL A 57 9.79 -12.89 -8.43
N GLY A 58 9.36 -12.68 -9.67
CA GLY A 58 8.20 -13.38 -10.27
C GLY A 58 6.84 -12.85 -9.83
N SER A 59 6.79 -11.83 -8.97
CA SER A 59 5.53 -11.17 -8.59
C SER A 59 5.26 -9.94 -9.45
N ASP A 60 3.99 -9.69 -9.73
CA ASP A 60 3.57 -8.44 -10.34
C ASP A 60 3.66 -7.29 -9.33
N PHE A 61 3.98 -6.10 -9.82
CA PHE A 61 3.80 -4.88 -9.04
C PHE A 61 2.32 -4.69 -8.68
N VAL A 62 2.07 -4.24 -7.46
CA VAL A 62 0.74 -3.85 -7.01
C VAL A 62 0.73 -2.36 -6.72
N PHE A 63 -0.18 -1.66 -7.37
CA PHE A 63 -0.41 -0.24 -7.18
C PHE A 63 -1.64 -0.05 -6.31
N TRP A 64 -1.49 0.74 -5.26
CA TRP A 64 -2.57 1.12 -4.38
C TRP A 64 -2.84 2.60 -4.56
N VAL A 65 -4.12 2.95 -4.63
CA VAL A 65 -4.56 4.34 -4.68
C VAL A 65 -5.30 4.65 -3.41
N TYR A 66 -4.80 5.66 -2.70
CA TYR A 66 -5.37 6.12 -1.44
C TYR A 66 -5.88 7.54 -1.56
N LEU A 67 -6.93 7.82 -0.81
CA LEU A 67 -7.37 9.17 -0.49
C LEU A 67 -6.97 9.47 0.96
N VAL A 68 -6.30 10.60 1.17
CA VAL A 68 -5.81 11.03 2.48
C VAL A 68 -6.05 12.54 2.66
N PRO A 69 -6.13 13.05 3.91
CA PRO A 69 -6.07 14.49 4.16
C PRO A 69 -4.80 15.11 3.56
N LYS A 70 -4.90 16.37 3.13
CA LYS A 70 -3.78 17.08 2.49
C LYS A 70 -2.52 17.03 3.34
N GLY A 71 -1.40 16.64 2.71
CA GLY A 71 -0.08 16.58 3.35
C GLY A 71 0.13 15.38 4.27
N GLN A 72 -0.88 14.52 4.44
CA GLN A 72 -0.74 13.31 5.23
C GLN A 72 0.10 12.26 4.49
N LYS A 73 1.08 11.71 5.19
CA LYS A 73 1.89 10.60 4.70
C LYS A 73 1.10 9.30 4.82
N ILE A 74 1.23 8.44 3.81
CA ILE A 74 0.75 7.07 3.92
C ILE A 74 1.66 6.33 4.89
N ILE A 75 1.05 5.74 5.91
CA ILE A 75 1.76 4.90 6.86
C ILE A 75 1.39 3.46 6.53
N SER A 76 2.33 2.74 5.91
CA SER A 76 2.16 1.31 5.57
C SER A 76 2.30 0.39 6.80
N LEU A 77 1.94 0.86 8.01
CA LEU A 77 1.98 0.05 9.24
C LEU A 77 0.91 -1.03 9.27
N GLU A 78 -0.11 -0.96 8.39
CA GLU A 78 -1.00 -2.09 8.12
C GLU A 78 -0.21 -3.37 7.79
N LYS A 79 0.96 -3.27 7.15
CA LYS A 79 1.82 -4.44 6.86
C LYS A 79 2.45 -5.06 8.12
N LEU A 80 2.69 -4.27 9.17
CA LEU A 80 3.38 -4.73 10.39
C LEU A 80 2.42 -5.26 11.44
N PHE A 81 1.22 -4.68 11.56
CA PHE A 81 0.29 -5.03 12.64
C PHE A 81 -1.11 -5.41 12.18
N GLY A 82 -1.43 -5.38 10.87
CA GLY A 82 -2.61 -5.99 10.24
C GLY A 82 -4.01 -5.60 10.76
N TRP A 83 -4.10 -4.80 11.82
CA TRP A 83 -5.32 -4.67 12.61
C TRP A 83 -5.52 -3.28 13.23
N PHE A 84 -4.60 -2.34 13.03
CA PHE A 84 -4.84 -0.95 13.44
C PHE A 84 -5.50 -0.19 12.28
N PRO A 85 -6.81 0.12 12.38
CA PRO A 85 -7.45 0.98 11.40
C PRO A 85 -6.75 2.33 11.40
N SER A 86 -6.08 2.64 10.30
CA SER A 86 -5.54 3.98 10.09
C SER A 86 -6.71 4.85 9.64
N HIS A 87 -7.40 5.49 10.59
CA HIS A 87 -8.62 6.28 10.33
C HIS A 87 -8.45 7.44 9.33
N HIS A 88 -7.23 7.69 8.86
CA HIS A 88 -6.90 8.84 8.02
C HIS A 88 -6.45 8.47 6.60
N GLN A 89 -6.64 7.22 6.18
CA GLN A 89 -6.43 6.81 4.79
C GLN A 89 -7.57 5.92 4.32
N CYS A 90 -8.05 6.17 3.11
CA CYS A 90 -9.07 5.36 2.47
C CYS A 90 -8.51 4.77 1.18
N SER A 91 -8.47 3.44 1.06
CA SER A 91 -8.10 2.78 -0.19
C SER A 91 -9.24 2.92 -1.20
N ILE A 92 -8.99 3.65 -2.29
CA ILE A 92 -9.97 3.91 -3.35
C ILE A 92 -9.72 3.07 -4.61
N GLY A 93 -8.62 2.31 -4.67
CA GLY A 93 -8.38 1.37 -5.76
C GLY A 93 -7.11 0.55 -5.59
N VAL A 94 -7.10 -0.66 -6.15
CA VAL A 94 -5.95 -1.57 -6.21
C VAL A 94 -5.80 -2.10 -7.62
N PHE A 95 -4.59 -2.00 -8.18
CA PHE A 95 -4.29 -2.41 -9.55
C PHE A 95 -3.07 -3.33 -9.55
N ARG A 96 -3.26 -4.59 -9.96
CA ARG A 96 -2.19 -5.60 -9.99
C ARG A 96 -1.68 -5.79 -11.41
N GLY A 97 -0.36 -5.79 -11.55
CA GLY A 97 0.30 -5.97 -12.83
C GLY A 97 0.00 -4.84 -13.80
N ALA A 98 -0.24 -3.63 -13.30
CA ALA A 98 -0.34 -2.47 -14.17
C ALA A 98 1.02 -2.21 -14.81
N THR A 99 1.07 -2.08 -16.13
CA THR A 99 2.35 -1.92 -16.85
C THR A 99 2.70 -0.44 -16.95
N LYS A 100 3.94 -0.11 -16.57
CA LYS A 100 4.54 1.18 -16.86
C LYS A 100 4.61 1.38 -18.39
N ASP A 101 4.24 2.56 -18.85
CA ASP A 101 4.50 3.00 -20.24
C ASP A 101 5.34 4.28 -20.24
N ASP A 102 5.69 4.79 -21.42
CA ASP A 102 6.54 5.98 -21.54
C ASP A 102 5.90 7.24 -20.92
N SER A 103 4.58 7.23 -20.72
CA SER A 103 3.82 8.36 -20.16
C SER A 103 3.48 8.23 -18.68
N SER A 104 3.42 7.01 -18.13
CA SER A 104 2.84 6.75 -16.81
C SER A 104 3.66 5.75 -16.01
N TRP A 105 3.63 5.85 -14.67
CA TRP A 105 4.25 4.88 -13.77
C TRP A 105 3.47 3.56 -13.64
N GLY A 106 2.48 3.33 -14.51
CA GLY A 106 1.56 2.20 -14.49
C GLY A 106 0.15 2.59 -14.03
N VAL A 107 0.05 3.40 -12.97
CA VAL A 107 -1.21 3.99 -12.50
C VAL A 107 -0.99 5.48 -12.24
N GLU A 108 -1.93 6.30 -12.72
CA GLU A 108 -1.99 7.74 -12.47
C GLU A 108 -3.29 8.12 -11.79
N VAL A 109 -3.25 9.25 -11.09
CA VAL A 109 -4.43 9.86 -10.49
C VAL A 109 -4.54 11.31 -10.90
N HIS A 110 -5.77 11.70 -11.25
CA HIS A 110 -6.11 13.06 -11.66
C HIS A 110 -7.38 13.48 -10.95
N TRP A 111 -7.41 14.68 -10.39
CA TRP A 111 -8.64 15.28 -9.90
C TRP A 111 -9.38 15.94 -11.06
N LYS A 112 -10.63 15.56 -11.29
CA LYS A 112 -11.51 16.24 -12.25
C LYS A 112 -12.11 17.50 -11.65
N ASP A 113 -12.47 17.41 -10.37
CA ASP A 113 -12.95 18.49 -9.51
C ASP A 113 -12.60 18.15 -8.05
N ALA A 114 -13.14 18.85 -7.05
CA ALA A 114 -12.84 18.63 -5.63
C ALA A 114 -13.34 17.28 -5.06
N ARG A 115 -14.24 16.59 -5.76
CA ARG A 115 -14.91 15.35 -5.30
C ARG A 115 -14.82 14.20 -6.30
N THR A 116 -14.33 14.44 -7.51
CA THR A 116 -14.22 13.41 -8.55
C THR A 116 -12.76 13.09 -8.85
N ILE A 117 -12.40 11.83 -8.63
CA ILE A 117 -11.06 11.29 -8.88
C ILE A 117 -11.14 10.41 -10.13
N LEU A 118 -10.24 10.66 -11.08
CA LEU A 118 -10.00 9.79 -12.22
C LEU A 118 -8.69 9.03 -12.01
N ILE A 119 -8.78 7.70 -11.99
CA ILE A 119 -7.63 6.81 -11.97
C ILE A 119 -7.38 6.31 -13.39
N LYS A 120 -6.20 6.61 -13.92
CA LYS A 120 -5.79 6.21 -15.28
C LYS A 120 -4.75 5.10 -15.22
N TYR A 121 -4.88 4.13 -16.11
CA TYR A 121 -3.86 3.09 -16.30
C TYR A 121 -4.00 2.50 -17.71
N SER A 122 -2.91 2.08 -18.33
CA SER A 122 -2.97 1.52 -19.70
C SER A 122 -3.63 0.14 -19.70
N GLN A 123 -3.03 -0.80 -18.96
CA GLN A 123 -3.55 -2.15 -18.78
C GLN A 123 -3.15 -2.71 -17.43
N CYS A 124 -3.98 -3.58 -16.84
CA CYS A 124 -3.62 -4.34 -15.64
C CYS A 124 -4.18 -5.77 -15.70
N LYS A 125 -3.63 -6.69 -14.90
CA LYS A 125 -4.14 -8.07 -14.81
C LYS A 125 -5.40 -8.19 -13.95
N SER A 126 -5.56 -7.27 -13.01
CA SER A 126 -6.70 -7.24 -12.09
C SER A 126 -6.81 -5.85 -11.47
N GLN A 127 -8.04 -5.39 -11.31
CA GLN A 127 -8.37 -4.20 -10.55
C GLN A 127 -9.40 -4.51 -9.47
N SER A 128 -9.36 -3.75 -8.38
CA SER A 128 -10.41 -3.69 -7.38
C SER A 128 -10.64 -2.22 -7.05
N VAL A 129 -11.80 -1.69 -7.46
CA VAL A 129 -12.23 -0.32 -7.19
C VAL A 129 -13.63 -0.38 -6.60
N PRO A 130 -13.92 0.34 -5.50
CA PRO A 130 -15.26 0.37 -4.94
C PRO A 130 -16.29 0.80 -5.98
N ALA A 131 -17.42 0.10 -6.03
CA ALA A 131 -18.50 0.48 -6.92
C ALA A 131 -19.20 1.75 -6.40
N GLY A 132 -19.37 2.75 -7.29
CA GLY A 132 -20.09 3.98 -6.97
C GLY A 132 -19.25 5.02 -6.22
N ASN A 133 -19.84 5.65 -5.20
CA ASN A 133 -19.20 6.72 -4.45
C ASN A 133 -18.61 6.21 -3.13
N ILE A 134 -17.53 6.85 -2.70
CA ILE A 134 -16.82 6.54 -1.44
C ILE A 134 -17.08 7.66 -0.44
N ASP A 135 -17.45 7.32 0.80
CA ASP A 135 -17.51 8.27 1.91
C ASP A 135 -16.16 8.30 2.63
N PHE A 136 -15.58 9.49 2.75
CA PHE A 136 -14.33 9.73 3.46
C PHE A 136 -14.35 11.10 4.15
N GLU A 137 -14.07 11.13 5.46
CA GLU A 137 -14.09 12.36 6.27
C GLU A 137 -15.41 13.15 6.10
N GLY A 138 -16.53 12.41 6.04
CA GLY A 138 -17.89 12.95 5.87
C GLY A 138 -18.17 13.54 4.49
N GLN A 139 -17.35 13.21 3.48
CA GLN A 139 -17.47 13.69 2.11
C GLN A 139 -17.57 12.53 1.13
N ILE A 140 -18.45 12.71 0.15
CA ILE A 140 -18.72 11.72 -0.88
C ILE A 140 -17.85 12.02 -2.10
N PHE A 141 -17.04 11.04 -2.49
CA PHE A 141 -16.15 11.10 -3.65
C PHE A 141 -16.62 10.15 -4.74
N ALA A 142 -16.62 10.62 -5.98
CA ALA A 142 -16.82 9.79 -7.15
C ALA A 142 -15.46 9.29 -7.64
N VAL A 143 -15.32 7.97 -7.80
CA VAL A 143 -14.11 7.36 -8.36
C VAL A 143 -14.42 6.80 -9.73
N THR A 144 -13.66 7.26 -10.72
CA THR A 144 -13.77 6.82 -12.11
C THR A 144 -12.46 6.17 -12.53
N VAL A 145 -12.55 5.16 -13.37
CA VAL A 145 -11.39 4.45 -13.93
C VAL A 145 -11.37 4.58 -15.44
N ASP A 146 -10.20 4.85 -15.99
CA ASP A 146 -9.94 4.89 -17.43
C ASP A 146 -8.72 4.03 -17.73
N GLY A 147 -8.99 2.85 -18.29
CA GLY A 147 -7.99 1.83 -18.53
C GLY A 147 -8.61 0.50 -18.91
N ARG A 148 -7.76 -0.49 -19.19
CA ARG A 148 -8.19 -1.81 -19.62
C ARG A 148 -7.74 -2.91 -18.67
N VAL A 149 -8.67 -3.73 -18.18
CA VAL A 149 -8.32 -4.99 -17.53
C VAL A 149 -8.06 -6.04 -18.60
N LEU A 150 -6.94 -6.75 -18.50
CA LEU A 150 -6.65 -7.90 -19.35
C LEU A 150 -7.53 -9.06 -18.88
N ASP A 151 -8.55 -9.39 -19.66
CA ASP A 151 -9.33 -10.61 -19.46
C ASP A 151 -8.37 -11.81 -19.55
N LYS A 152 -8.47 -12.71 -18.57
CA LYS A 152 -7.69 -13.95 -18.54
C LYS A 152 -8.19 -14.96 -19.55
#